data_AF-K1SZY5-F1
#
_entry.id   AF-K1SZY5-F1
#
_cell.length_a   1.000
_cell.length_b   1.000
_cell.length_c   1.000
_cell.angle_alpha   90.00
_cell.angle_beta   90.00
_cell.angle_gamma   90.00
#
_symmetry.space_group_name_H-M   'P 1'
#
loop_
_entity.id
_entity.type
_entity.pdbx_description
1 polymer ?
#
loop_
_entity_poly.entity_id
_entity_poly.type
_entity_poly.pdbx_seq_one_letter_code
_entity_poly.pdbx_strand_id
1 'polypeptide(L)' 'ETLERWMVNFIRHNLCEYDDKLINLFGLVGKEELYHRLKTETLAKIAGVYPELDVECKRQAQE' A
#
# COMPACT_ATOMS: atom_id res chain seq x y z
N GLU A 1 12.83 -13.91 3.77
CA GLU A 1 11.94 -12.78 4.06
C GLU A 1 10.63 -12.91 3.27
N THR A 2 9.69 -13.72 3.76
CA THR A 2 8.41 -13.91 3.06
C THR A 2 7.23 -13.47 3.93
N LEU A 3 7.37 -13.57 5.26
CA LEU A 3 6.33 -13.29 6.23
C LEU A 3 5.95 -11.80 6.26
N GLU A 4 6.92 -10.89 6.42
CA GLU A 4 6.65 -9.44 6.49
C GLU A 4 5.96 -8.94 5.22
N ARG A 5 6.44 -9.37 4.04
CA ARG A 5 5.81 -9.07 2.76
C ARG A 5 4.35 -9.52 2.73
N TRP A 6 4.06 -10.73 3.21
CA TRP A 6 2.69 -11.24 3.30
C TRP A 6 1.85 -10.48 4.31
N MET A 7 2.40 -10.10 5.46
CA MET A 7 1.71 -9.30 6.47
C MET A 7 1.31 -7.93 5.91
N VAL A 8 2.25 -7.20 5.31
CA VAL A 8 1.99 -5.89 4.69
C VAL A 8 0.93 -6.01 3.60
N ASN A 9 1.06 -7.01 2.72
CA ASN A 9 0.06 -7.24 1.67
C ASN A 9 -1.31 -7.60 2.25
N PHE A 10 -1.36 -8.45 3.26
CA PHE A 10 -2.61 -8.83 3.90
C PHE A 10 -3.31 -7.61 4.51
N ILE A 11 -2.58 -6.80 5.28
CA ILE A 11 -3.11 -5.56 5.86
C ILE A 11 -3.63 -4.63 4.76
N ARG A 12 -2.81 -4.36 3.73
CA ARG A 12 -3.18 -3.45 2.64
C ARG A 12 -4.43 -3.91 1.90
N HIS A 13 -4.54 -5.18 1.54
CA HIS A 13 -5.63 -5.69 0.70
C HIS A 13 -6.88 -6.11 1.49
N ASN A 14 -6.74 -6.54 2.74
CA ASN A 14 -7.85 -7.13 3.51
C ASN A 14 -8.30 -6.28 4.70
N LEU A 15 -7.43 -5.44 5.25
CA LEU A 15 -7.72 -4.63 6.43
C LEU A 15 -7.82 -3.14 6.13
N CYS A 16 -7.71 -2.75 4.86
CA CYS A 16 -7.81 -1.39 4.38
C CYS A 16 -8.69 -1.34 3.13
N GLU A 17 -9.34 -0.21 2.89
CA GLU A 17 -10.12 0.07 1.66
C GLU A 17 -9.22 0.31 0.43
N TYR A 18 -8.02 -0.27 0.39
CA TYR A 18 -7.03 0.01 -0.65
C TYR A 18 -7.55 -0.41 -2.03
N ASP A 19 -8.10 -1.62 -2.14
CA ASP A 19 -8.60 -2.17 -3.40
C ASP A 19 -9.82 -1.39 -3.92
N ASP A 20 -10.73 -0.99 -3.03
CA ASP A 20 -11.87 -0.13 -3.38
C ASP A 20 -11.41 1.23 -3.91
N LYS A 21 -10.38 1.83 -3.28
CA LYS A 21 -9.79 3.09 -3.73
C LYS A 21 -9.06 2.95 -5.07
N LEU A 22 -8.46 1.80 -5.34
CA LEU A 22 -7.86 1.50 -6.65
C LEU A 22 -8.90 1.44 -7.76
N ILE A 23 -10.05 0.81 -7.51
CA ILE A 23 -11.14 0.73 -8.48
C ILE A 23 -11.60 2.13 -8.90
N ASN A 24 -11.66 3.08 -7.97
CA ASN A 24 -12.03 4.47 -8.24
C ASN A 24 -11.06 5.22 -9.17
N LEU A 25 -9.84 4.72 -9.37
CA LEU A 25 -8.86 5.30 -10.30
C LEU A 25 -9.06 4.82 -11.75
N PHE A 26 -9.91 3.82 -11.98
CA PHE A 26 -10.13 3.26 -13.30
C PHE A 26 -10.71 4.31 -14.26
N GLY A 27 -10.12 4.41 -15.47
CA GLY A 27 -10.56 5.33 -16.51
C GLY A 27 -10.09 6.78 -16.34
N LEU A 28 -9.39 7.13 -15.25
CA LEU A 28 -8.83 8.47 -15.06
C LEU A 28 -7.53 8.65 -15.85
N VAL A 29 -7.38 9.83 -16.46
CA VAL A 29 -6.11 10.28 -17.05
C VAL A 29 -5.14 10.62 -15.90
N GLY A 30 -3.90 10.13 -15.96
CA GLY A 30 -2.92 10.32 -14.87
C GLY A 30 -3.08 9.35 -13.70
N LYS A 31 -3.86 8.27 -13.86
CA LYS A 31 -4.09 7.24 -12.83
C LYS A 31 -2.82 6.64 -12.23
N GLU A 32 -1.72 6.59 -12.97
CA GLU A 32 -0.45 6.01 -12.50
C GLU A 32 0.14 6.83 -11.33
N GLU A 33 0.12 8.16 -11.43
CA GLU A 33 0.59 9.03 -10.35
C GLU A 33 -0.30 8.90 -9.11
N LEU A 34 -1.62 8.86 -9.33
CA LEU A 34 -2.60 8.64 -8.26
C LEU A 34 -2.44 7.26 -7.61
N TYR A 35 -2.14 6.24 -8.40
CA TYR A 35 -1.85 4.90 -7.92
C TYR A 35 -0.61 4.89 -7.01
N HIS A 36 0.50 5.46 -7.47
CA HIS A 36 1.73 5.52 -6.68
C HIS A 36 1.52 6.28 -5.37
N ARG A 37 0.77 7.40 -5.42
CA ARG A 37 0.43 8.17 -4.23
C ARG A 37 -0.43 7.38 -3.26
N LEU A 38 -1.51 6.75 -3.73
CA LEU A 38 -2.38 5.91 -2.90
C LEU A 38 -1.61 4.76 -2.25
N LYS A 39 -0.76 4.06 -3.01
CA LYS A 39 0.12 2.99 -2.52
C LYS A 39 1.03 3.51 -1.40
N THR A 40 1.75 4.60 -1.65
CA THR A 40 2.71 5.17 -0.70
C THR A 40 2.05 5.65 0.58
N GLU A 41 0.92 6.37 0.48
CA GLU A 41 0.18 6.86 1.65
C GLU A 41 -0.39 5.70 2.48
N THR A 42 -0.85 4.63 1.84
CA THR A 42 -1.35 3.45 2.52
C THR A 42 -0.23 2.73 3.27
N LEU A 43 0.92 2.51 2.62
CA LEU A 43 2.09 1.88 3.24
C LEU A 43 2.64 2.70 4.42
N ALA A 44 2.67 4.04 4.31
CA ALA A 44 3.08 4.91 5.40
C ALA A 44 2.14 4.80 6.62
N LYS A 45 0.83 4.69 6.39
CA LYS A 45 -0.14 4.46 7.47
C LYS A 45 0.04 3.09 8.13
N ILE A 46 0.29 2.05 7.34
CA ILE A 46 0.57 0.70 7.86
C ILE A 46 1.81 0.73 8.77
N ALA A 47 2.91 1.34 8.31
CA ALA A 47 4.13 1.48 9.11
C ALA A 47 3.93 2.29 10.40
N GLY A 48 3.02 3.27 10.39
CA GLY A 48 2.66 4.04 11.60
C GLY A 48 1.90 3.21 12.65
N VAL A 49 1.11 2.23 12.23
CA VAL A 49 0.34 1.34 13.12
C VAL A 49 1.16 0.11 13.54
N TYR A 50 2.00 -0.40 12.64
CA TYR A 50 2.85 -1.57 12.81
C TYR A 50 4.31 -1.21 12.52
N PRO A 51 5.02 -0.57 13.48
CA PRO A 51 6.40 -0.11 13.27
C PRO A 51 7.39 -1.22 12.89
N GLU A 52 7.13 -2.46 13.32
CA GLU A 52 7.91 -3.63 12.96
C GLU A 52 7.88 -3.96 11.46
N LEU A 53 6.90 -3.44 10.72
CA LEU A 53 6.75 -3.62 9.27
C LEU A 53 7.31 -2.45 8.45
N ASP A 54 7.91 -1.43 9.08
CA ASP A 54 8.36 -0.19 8.41
C ASP A 54 9.37 -0.45 7.27
N VAL A 55 10.33 -1.37 7.49
CA VAL A 55 11.34 -1.71 6.48
C VAL A 55 10.69 -2.27 5.23
N GLU A 56 9.76 -3.21 5.38
CA GLU A 56 9.04 -3.82 4.26
C GLU A 56 8.10 -2.81 3.59
N CYS A 57 7.43 -1.94 4.36
CA CYS A 57 6.59 -0.88 3.79
C CYS A 57 7.41 0.08 2.92
N LYS A 58 8.59 0.49 3.37
CA LYS A 58 9.51 1.35 2.60
C LYS A 58 10.03 0.65 1.35
N ARG A 59 10.37 -0.63 1.45
CA ARG A 59 10.82 -1.44 0.32
C ARG A 59 9.74 -1.51 -0.76
N GLN A 60 8.49 -1.81 -0.39
CA GLN A 60 7.37 -1.88 -1.33
C GLN A 60 6.98 -0.51 -1.92
N ALA A 61 7.23 0.60 -1.21
CA ALA A 61 6.94 1.94 -1.73
C ALA A 61 7.89 2.37 -2.86
N GLN A 62 9.03 1.71 -3.01
CA GLN A 62 10.03 1.97 -4.07
C GLN A 62 9.85 1.07 -5.31
N GLU A 63 8.94 0.08 -5.23
CA GLU A 63 8.52 -0.79 -6.35
C GLU A 63 7.38 -0.15 -7.15
#